data_AF-A0A4R5DEV6-F1
#
_entry.id   AF-A0A4R5DEV6-F1
#
_cell.length_a   1.000
_cell.length_b   1.000
_cell.length_c   1.000
_cell.angle_alpha   90.00
_cell.angle_beta   90.00
_cell.angle_gamma   90.00
#
_symmetry.space_group_name_H-M   'P 1'
#
loop_
_entity.id
_entity.type
_entity.pdbx_description
1 polymer ?
#
loop_
_entity_poly.entity_id
_entity_poly.type
_entity_poly.pdbx_seq_one_letter_code
_entity_poly.pdbx_strand_id
1 'polypeptide(L)'
;MRTTLTLDPEVARLVEEAMHRERRPMKQVVNDALRRALAPERSRATPFRVVPHESAVRPGFDLAGFNRLADELDDEAVMHHTRPSS
;
A
#
# COMPACT_ATOMS: atom_id res chain seq x y z
N MET A 1 -10.12 17.61 -21.65
CA MET A 1 -9.95 18.96 -22.21
C MET A 1 -9.28 18.86 -23.58
N ARG A 2 -9.61 19.76 -24.52
CA ARG A 2 -8.90 19.92 -25.80
C ARG A 2 -8.06 21.18 -25.71
N THR A 3 -6.77 21.06 -25.94
CA THR A 3 -5.81 22.17 -25.89
C THR A 3 -4.91 22.07 -27.10
N THR A 4 -4.59 23.20 -27.70
CA THR A 4 -3.56 23.32 -28.73
C THR A 4 -2.32 23.86 -28.05
N LEU A 5 -1.19 23.17 -28.23
CA LEU A 5 0.09 23.56 -27.66
C LEU A 5 1.14 23.47 -28.77
N THR A 6 2.10 24.40 -28.75
CA THR A 6 3.24 24.40 -29.67
C THR A 6 4.36 23.58 -29.04
N LEU A 7 4.96 22.66 -29.81
CA LEU A 7 6.13 21.90 -29.41
C LEU A 7 7.36 22.43 -30.13
N ASP A 8 8.45 22.60 -29.40
CA ASP A 8 9.74 22.88 -30.02
C ASP A 8 10.15 21.72 -30.94
N PRO A 9 10.90 21.96 -32.03
CA PRO A 9 11.25 20.93 -33.01
C PRO A 9 11.94 19.71 -32.38
N GLU A 10 12.79 19.94 -31.39
CA GLU A 10 13.46 18.86 -30.66
C GLU A 10 12.46 18.00 -29.86
N VAL A 11 11.52 18.62 -29.18
CA VAL A 11 10.49 17.92 -28.39
C VAL A 11 9.55 17.14 -29.30
N ALA A 12 9.17 17.69 -30.45
CA ALA A 12 8.38 16.99 -31.46
C ALA A 12 9.08 15.69 -31.91
N ARG A 13 10.39 15.77 -32.19
CA ARG A 13 11.21 14.60 -32.56
C ARG A 13 11.25 13.55 -31.45
N LEU A 14 11.41 13.96 -30.19
CA LEU A 14 11.39 13.05 -29.04
C LEU A 14 10.04 12.34 -28.89
N VAL A 15 8.94 13.05 -29.12
CA VAL A 15 7.58 12.46 -29.10
C VAL A 15 7.41 11.45 -30.23
N GLU A 16 7.87 11.76 -31.45
CA GLU A 16 7.84 10.84 -32.59
C GLU A 16 8.64 9.57 -32.31
N GLU A 17 9.87 9.69 -31.80
CA GLU A 17 10.69 8.54 -31.41
C GLU A 17 10.01 7.68 -30.35
N ALA A 18 9.39 8.29 -29.34
CA ALA A 18 8.66 7.58 -28.31
C ALA A 18 7.43 6.86 -28.86
N MET A 19 6.70 7.48 -29.79
CA MET A 19 5.58 6.84 -30.48
C MET A 19 6.03 5.60 -31.26
N HIS A 20 7.16 5.68 -31.98
CA HIS A 20 7.70 4.58 -32.77
C HIS A 20 8.19 3.44 -31.88
N ARG A 21 8.93 3.78 -30.82
CA ARG A 21 9.48 2.82 -29.84
C ARG A 21 8.38 2.06 -29.10
N GLU A 22 7.34 2.76 -28.67
CA GLU A 22 6.27 2.18 -27.86
C GLU A 22 5.09 1.66 -28.70
N ARG A 23 5.04 2.00 -30.00
CA ARG A 23 3.90 1.73 -30.92
C ARG A 23 2.57 2.25 -30.38
N ARG A 24 2.58 3.46 -29.83
CA ARG A 24 1.43 4.09 -29.17
C ARG A 24 1.05 5.41 -29.83
N PRO A 25 -0.23 5.80 -29.79
CA PRO A 25 -0.68 7.06 -30.39
C PRO A 25 -0.13 8.27 -29.63
N MET A 26 0.18 9.35 -30.36
CA MET A 26 0.78 10.60 -29.83
C MET A 26 0.12 11.10 -28.54
N LYS A 27 -1.21 11.13 -28.51
CA LYS A 27 -1.98 11.58 -27.34
C LYS A 27 -1.64 10.79 -26.08
N GLN A 28 -1.47 9.47 -26.17
CA GLN A 28 -1.15 8.65 -25.02
C GLN A 28 0.28 8.92 -24.54
N VAL A 29 1.23 8.97 -25.47
CA VAL A 29 2.64 9.25 -25.18
C VAL A 29 2.80 10.61 -24.49
N VAL A 30 2.22 11.66 -25.07
CA VAL A 30 2.29 13.03 -24.53
C VAL A 30 1.63 13.12 -23.16
N ASN A 31 0.42 12.57 -22.99
CA ASN A 31 -0.27 12.63 -21.71
C ASN A 31 0.46 11.86 -20.61
N ASP A 32 1.03 10.70 -20.92
CA ASP A 32 1.77 9.91 -19.93
C ASP A 32 3.09 10.59 -19.54
N ALA A 33 3.79 11.18 -20.51
CA ALA A 33 4.98 11.98 -20.23
C ALA A 33 4.64 13.15 -19.30
N LEU A 34 3.59 13.91 -19.60
CA LEU A 34 3.11 15.02 -18.76
C LEU A 34 2.67 14.54 -17.38
N ARG A 35 1.95 13.42 -17.28
CA ARG A 35 1.55 12.85 -15.98
C ARG A 35 2.75 12.46 -15.13
N ARG A 36 3.80 11.89 -15.73
CA ARG A 36 5.02 11.52 -14.99
C ARG A 36 5.79 12.76 -14.55
N ALA A 37 5.87 13.79 -15.39
CA ALA A 37 6.60 15.02 -15.10
C ALA A 37 5.88 15.93 -14.09
N LEU A 38 4.55 15.95 -14.12
CA LEU A 38 3.72 16.78 -13.25
C LEU A 38 3.15 16.01 -12.05
N ALA A 39 3.42 14.71 -11.95
CA ALA A 39 3.05 13.95 -10.76
C ALA A 39 3.75 14.59 -9.55
N PRO A 40 3.03 14.84 -8.45
CA PRO A 40 3.67 15.26 -7.22
C PRO A 40 4.73 14.22 -6.86
N GLU A 41 5.89 14.68 -6.39
CA GLU A 41 6.89 13.78 -5.83
C GLU A 41 6.18 12.91 -4.81
N ARG A 42 6.18 11.59 -5.02
CA ARG A 42 5.73 10.69 -3.97
C ARG A 42 6.64 11.01 -2.79
N SER A 43 6.06 11.45 -1.68
CA SER A 43 6.80 11.58 -0.44
C SER A 43 7.59 10.30 -0.29
N ARG A 44 8.92 10.43 -0.22
CA ARG A 44 9.81 9.27 -0.10
C ARG A 44 9.24 8.45 1.04
N ALA A 45 8.72 7.26 0.71
CA ALA A 45 8.05 6.43 1.70
C ALA A 45 9.03 6.31 2.87
N THR A 46 8.63 6.85 4.03
CA THR A 46 9.47 6.79 5.22
C THR A 46 9.79 5.32 5.43
N PRO A 47 11.08 4.96 5.61
CA PRO A 47 11.45 3.56 5.78
C PRO A 47 10.57 2.95 6.86
N PHE A 48 9.88 1.87 6.52
CA PHE A 48 9.04 1.16 7.48
C PHE A 48 9.94 0.71 8.63
N ARG A 49 9.76 1.31 9.82
CA ARG A 49 10.47 0.90 11.03
C ARG A 49 9.56 -0.06 11.78
N VAL A 50 10.00 -1.30 11.90
CA VAL A 50 9.40 -2.26 12.83
C VAL A 50 9.74 -1.77 14.24
N VAL A 51 8.70 -1.42 15.02
CA VAL A 51 8.83 -1.22 16.46
C VAL A 51 8.48 -2.57 17.11
N PRO A 52 9.46 -3.36 17.57
CA PRO A 52 9.16 -4.60 18.26
C PRO A 52 8.46 -4.27 19.58
N HIS A 53 7.31 -4.91 19.81
CA HIS A 53 6.67 -4.90 21.12
C HIS A 53 7.23 -6.05 21.94
N GLU A 54 7.64 -5.78 23.17
CA GLU A 54 7.98 -6.83 24.13
C GLU A 54 6.69 -7.56 24.51
N SER A 55 6.45 -8.67 23.80
CA SER A 55 5.41 -9.62 24.18
C SER A 55 5.95 -10.53 25.27
N ALA A 56 5.20 -10.75 26.33
CA ALA A 56 5.53 -11.70 27.40
C ALA A 56 5.48 -13.18 26.95
N VAL A 57 5.46 -13.44 25.63
CA VAL A 57 5.54 -14.78 25.05
C VAL A 57 6.93 -15.32 25.34
N ARG A 58 6.99 -16.19 26.35
CA ARG A 58 8.20 -16.85 26.82
C ARG A 58 8.78 -17.70 25.68
N PRO A 59 10.10 -17.83 25.55
CA PRO A 59 10.71 -18.74 24.58
C PRO A 59 10.15 -20.15 24.79
N GLY A 60 9.65 -20.79 23.73
CA GLY A 60 9.04 -22.13 23.79
C GLY A 60 7.51 -22.16 23.83
N PHE A 61 6.83 -21.01 23.72
CA PHE A 61 5.37 -20.98 23.55
C PHE A 61 5.00 -21.41 22.12
N ASP A 62 4.30 -22.53 22.00
CA ASP A 62 3.78 -23.04 20.74
C ASP A 62 2.60 -22.17 20.29
N LEU A 63 2.75 -21.49 19.14
CA LEU A 63 1.70 -20.67 18.54
C LEU A 63 0.48 -21.50 18.12
N ALA A 64 0.59 -22.83 18.02
CA ALA A 64 -0.55 -23.72 17.81
C ALA A 64 -1.45 -23.86 19.05
N GLY A 65 -1.00 -23.37 20.21
CA GLY A 65 -1.73 -23.42 21.48
C GLY A 65 -2.69 -22.24 21.73
N PHE A 66 -2.82 -21.29 20.81
CA PHE A 66 -3.69 -20.12 20.99
C PHE A 66 -5.17 -20.47 21.20
N ASN A 67 -5.64 -21.56 20.58
CA ASN A 67 -7.01 -22.04 20.78
C ASN A 67 -7.25 -22.45 22.24
N ARG A 68 -6.26 -23.06 22.90
CA ARG A 68 -6.38 -23.48 24.31
C ARG A 68 -6.41 -22.31 25.28
N LEU A 69 -5.66 -21.24 24.98
CA LEU A 69 -5.71 -20.00 25.77
C LEU A 69 -7.04 -19.26 25.57
N ALA A 70 -7.61 -19.33 24.36
CA ALA A 70 -8.96 -18.81 24.10
C ALA A 70 -10.03 -19.59 24.87
N ASP A 71 -9.93 -20.93 24.88
CA ASP A 71 -10.85 -21.80 25.64
C ASP A 71 -10.80 -21.50 27.16
N GLU A 72 -9.61 -21.34 27.76
CA GLU A 72 -9.48 -20.99 29.19
C GLU A 72 -10.07 -19.61 29.53
N LEU A 73 -9.91 -18.61 28.65
CA LEU A 73 -10.49 -17.27 28.85
C LEU A 73 -12.02 -17.28 28.69
N ASP A 74 -12.56 -18.10 27.79
CA ASP A 74 -14.01 -18.29 27.62
C ASP A 74 -14.61 -18.97 28.86
N ASP A 75 -13.95 -19.99 29.43
CA ASP A 75 -14.38 -20.65 30.66
C ASP A 75 -14.41 -19.70 31.87
N GLU A 76 -13.42 -18.80 31.99
CA GLU A 76 -13.38 -17.76 33.03
C GLU A 76 -14.53 -16.74 32.87
N ALA A 77 -14.85 -16.35 31.63
CA ALA A 77 -15.95 -15.44 31.32
C ALA A 77 -17.33 -16.06 31.64
N VAL A 78 -17.50 -17.37 31.43
CA VAL A 78 -18.73 -18.10 31.76
C VAL A 78 -18.99 -18.16 33.27
N MET A 79 -17.94 -18.35 34.07
CA MET A 79 -18.05 -18.33 35.53
C MET A 79 -18.41 -16.95 36.08
N HIS A 80 -18.01 -15.87 35.41
CA HIS A 80 -18.33 -14.51 35.82
C HIS A 80 -19.78 -14.09 35.48
N HIS A 81 -20.42 -14.71 34.47
CA HIS A 81 -21.81 -14.39 34.11
C HIS A 81 -22.87 -15.20 34.88
N THR A 82 -22.48 -16.27 35.59
CA THR A 82 -23.44 -17.16 36.29
C THR A 82 -23.50 -16.87 37.79
N ARG A 83 -23.72 -15.60 38.13
CA ARG A 83 -24.41 -15.23 39.38
C ARG A 83 -25.80 -14.73 39.02
N PRO A 84 -26.84 -15.59 38.99
CA PRO A 84 -28.20 -15.09 38.99
C PRO A 84 -28.42 -14.36 40.33
N SER A 85 -28.83 -13.09 40.19
CA SER A 85 -29.34 -12.26 41.26
C SER A 85 -30.62 -12.86 41.86
N SER A 86 -30.57 -13.34 43.10
CA SER A 86 -31.56 -13.19 44.19
C SER A 86 -31.36 -14.27 45.25
#